data_AF-A0A834H5T4-F1
#
_entry.id   AF-A0A834H5T4-F1
#
_cell.length_a   1.000
_cell.length_b   1.000
_cell.length_c   1.000
_cell.angle_alpha   90.00
_cell.angle_beta   90.00
_cell.angle_gamma   90.00
#
_symmetry.space_group_name_H-M   'P 1'
#
loop_
_entity.id
_entity.type
_entity.pdbx_description
1 polymer ?
#
loop_
_entity_poly.entity_id
_entity_poly.type
_entity_poly.pdbx_seq_one_letter_code
_entity_poly.pdbx_strand_id
1 'polypeptide(L)'
;MPLPLEETKKARAEVYYGEEICREKTVSLLTEMGLPNWLLPSFEGIKEFGYVNDTGFVWLKQKQKREHKIDEVEGKIVIYDAEITGYVEPKRIKKLTGVKAKELFIWITLSEIRVVDDNNRPSTGTITFKTPSGLSRIGIRVSFEVKGVTVADI
;
A
#
# COMPACT_ATOMS: atom_id res chain seq x y z
N MET A 1 -1.77 -32.86 -14.56
CA MET A 1 -0.64 -32.09 -14.01
C MET A 1 -1.23 -30.90 -13.28
N PRO A 2 -1.17 -30.81 -11.94
CA PRO A 2 -1.67 -29.62 -11.25
C PRO A 2 -0.79 -28.44 -11.61
N LEU A 3 -1.41 -27.33 -12.01
CA LEU A 3 -0.71 -26.09 -12.33
C LEU A 3 0.05 -25.57 -11.08
N PRO A 4 1.18 -24.87 -11.25
CA PRO A 4 1.92 -24.27 -10.15
C PRO A 4 0.99 -23.42 -9.26
N LEU A 5 1.19 -23.49 -7.94
CA LEU A 5 0.34 -22.85 -6.92
C LEU A 5 0.16 -21.32 -7.13
N GLU A 6 1.12 -20.68 -7.81
CA GLU A 6 1.06 -19.25 -8.19
C GLU A 6 0.07 -18.96 -9.31
N GLU A 7 -0.10 -19.87 -10.28
CA GLU A 7 -1.10 -19.73 -11.35
C GLU A 7 -2.52 -19.95 -10.81
N THR A 8 -2.69 -20.85 -9.83
CA THR A 8 -4.00 -21.08 -9.20
C THR A 8 -4.45 -19.90 -8.33
N LYS A 9 -3.51 -19.20 -7.69
CA LYS A 9 -3.80 -17.98 -6.91
C LYS A 9 -4.22 -16.82 -7.81
N LYS A 10 -3.63 -16.69 -9.00
CA LYS A 10 -4.03 -15.68 -10.00
C LYS A 10 -5.36 -16.00 -10.69
N ALA A 11 -5.78 -17.27 -10.74
CA ALA A 11 -7.05 -17.66 -11.36
C ALA A 11 -8.30 -17.12 -10.65
N ARG A 12 -8.19 -16.75 -9.36
CA ARG A 12 -9.25 -16.06 -8.60
C ARG A 12 -8.94 -14.58 -8.35
N ALA A 13 -7.84 -14.09 -8.91
CA ALA A 13 -7.47 -12.70 -8.75
C ALA A 13 -8.26 -11.84 -9.72
N GLU A 14 -8.79 -10.75 -9.22
CA GLU A 14 -9.30 -9.67 -10.04
C GLU A 14 -8.09 -8.91 -10.59
N VAL A 15 -7.78 -9.14 -11.86
CA VAL A 15 -6.68 -8.46 -12.56
C VAL A 15 -7.26 -7.40 -13.47
N TYR A 16 -6.81 -6.17 -13.25
CA TYR A 16 -7.23 -4.99 -13.98
C TYR A 16 -6.04 -4.47 -14.80
N TYR A 17 -6.34 -4.02 -16.01
CA TYR A 17 -5.37 -3.43 -16.93
C TYR A 17 -5.80 -2.01 -17.28
N GLY A 18 -4.83 -1.11 -17.40
CA GLY A 18 -5.07 0.29 -17.72
C GLY A 18 -5.00 1.19 -16.49
N GLU A 19 -4.40 2.35 -16.69
CA GLU A 19 -4.02 3.29 -15.63
C GLU A 19 -5.23 3.77 -14.81
N GLU A 20 -6.32 4.13 -15.48
CA GLU A 20 -7.54 4.66 -14.85
C GLU A 20 -8.24 3.61 -13.97
N ILE A 21 -8.45 2.40 -14.49
CA ILE A 21 -9.12 1.32 -13.75
C ILE A 21 -8.25 0.84 -12.59
N CYS A 22 -6.94 0.68 -12.81
CA CYS A 22 -6.01 0.30 -11.75
C CYS A 22 -6.02 1.34 -10.63
N ARG A 23 -6.01 2.63 -10.96
CA ARG A 23 -6.10 3.73 -9.99
C ARG A 23 -7.37 3.63 -9.17
N GLU A 24 -8.53 3.57 -9.83
CA GLU A 24 -9.82 3.55 -9.15
C GLU A 24 -9.94 2.35 -8.20
N LYS A 25 -9.58 1.15 -8.68
CA LYS A 25 -9.62 -0.08 -7.89
C LYS A 25 -8.66 -0.06 -6.72
N THR A 26 -7.46 0.48 -6.89
CA THR A 26 -6.49 0.55 -5.80
C THR A 26 -6.94 1.56 -4.73
N VAL A 27 -7.43 2.74 -5.14
CA VAL A 27 -7.96 3.75 -4.21
C VAL A 27 -9.17 3.21 -3.45
N SER A 28 -10.08 2.52 -4.14
CA SER A 28 -11.25 1.89 -3.53
C SER A 28 -10.83 0.82 -2.50
N LEU A 29 -9.87 -0.05 -2.85
CA LEU A 29 -9.35 -1.08 -1.95
C LEU A 29 -8.68 -0.47 -0.70
N LEU A 30 -7.84 0.56 -0.86
CA LEU A 30 -7.20 1.22 0.28
C LEU A 30 -8.22 1.90 1.19
N THR A 31 -9.22 2.57 0.60
CA THR A 31 -10.30 3.22 1.36
C THR A 31 -11.11 2.20 2.14
N GLU A 32 -11.51 1.08 1.50
CA GLU A 32 -12.22 -0.03 2.16
C GLU A 32 -11.39 -0.63 3.30
N MET A 33 -10.08 -0.74 3.10
CA MET A 33 -9.15 -1.28 4.09
C MET A 33 -8.68 -0.23 5.10
N GLY A 34 -9.19 1.01 5.07
CA GLY A 34 -8.82 2.06 6.03
C GLY A 34 -7.34 2.49 5.95
N LEU A 35 -6.75 2.38 4.77
CA LEU A 35 -5.39 2.79 4.44
C LEU A 35 -5.44 4.14 3.69
N PRO A 36 -4.41 4.98 3.83
CA PRO A 36 -4.37 6.25 3.11
C PRO A 36 -4.18 6.09 1.60
N ASN A 37 -4.82 6.96 0.82
CA ASN A 37 -4.68 6.97 -0.64
C ASN A 37 -3.32 7.53 -1.13
N TRP A 38 -2.62 8.33 -0.32
CA TRP A 38 -1.30 8.88 -0.66
C TRP A 38 -0.17 7.85 -0.62
N LEU A 39 -0.44 6.64 -0.12
CA LEU A 39 0.52 5.53 -0.14
C LEU A 39 0.74 4.98 -1.57
N LEU A 40 -0.02 5.45 -2.55
CA LEU A 40 0.05 4.94 -3.90
C LEU A 40 1.25 5.53 -4.66
N PRO A 41 1.92 4.72 -5.51
CA PRO A 41 2.83 5.26 -6.50
C PRO A 41 2.08 6.21 -7.43
N SER A 42 2.80 7.17 -8.01
CA SER A 42 2.27 7.98 -9.11
C SER A 42 1.60 7.07 -10.15
N PHE A 43 0.33 7.33 -10.45
CA PHE A 43 -0.47 6.46 -11.31
C PHE A 43 0.05 6.35 -12.74
N GLU A 44 0.88 7.30 -13.17
CA GLU A 44 1.49 7.27 -14.49
C GLU A 44 2.28 5.98 -14.74
N GLY A 45 1.85 5.22 -15.73
CA GLY A 45 2.54 4.02 -16.19
C GLY A 45 2.25 2.76 -15.37
N ILE A 46 1.17 2.74 -14.57
CA ILE A 46 0.61 1.49 -14.05
C ILE A 46 0.06 0.68 -15.22
N LYS A 47 0.51 -0.57 -15.33
CA LYS A 47 0.11 -1.50 -16.39
C LYS A 47 -0.93 -2.49 -15.92
N GLU A 48 -0.75 -2.97 -14.70
CA GLU A 48 -1.49 -4.10 -14.16
C GLU A 48 -1.66 -3.90 -12.65
N PHE A 49 -2.88 -4.08 -12.19
CA PHE A 49 -3.23 -4.18 -10.78
C PHE A 49 -3.96 -5.49 -10.56
N GLY A 50 -3.52 -6.29 -9.59
CA GLY A 50 -4.17 -7.55 -9.26
C GLY A 50 -4.52 -7.62 -7.79
N TYR A 51 -5.71 -8.10 -7.49
CA TYR A 51 -6.20 -8.28 -6.14
C TYR A 51 -6.86 -9.64 -5.96
N VAL A 52 -6.48 -10.38 -4.92
CA VAL A 52 -7.09 -11.65 -4.54
C VAL A 52 -7.94 -11.41 -3.32
N ASN A 53 -9.26 -11.31 -3.50
CA ASN A 53 -10.21 -11.09 -2.40
C ASN A 53 -10.10 -12.19 -1.31
N ASP A 54 -9.86 -13.44 -1.72
CA ASP A 54 -9.74 -14.61 -0.83
C ASP A 54 -8.60 -14.50 0.20
N THR A 55 -7.45 -13.94 -0.19
CA THR A 55 -6.25 -13.87 0.66
C THR A 55 -5.82 -12.44 1.00
N GLY A 56 -6.47 -11.42 0.45
CA GLY A 56 -6.02 -10.03 0.49
C GLY A 56 -4.71 -9.77 -0.26
N PHE A 57 -4.27 -10.69 -1.13
CA PHE A 57 -3.00 -10.53 -1.84
C PHE A 57 -3.16 -9.50 -2.95
N VAL A 58 -2.28 -8.50 -2.99
CA VAL A 58 -2.30 -7.44 -3.98
C VAL A 58 -0.95 -7.35 -4.68
N TRP A 59 -0.98 -7.05 -5.96
CA TRP A 59 0.21 -6.64 -6.69
C TRP A 59 -0.09 -5.50 -7.66
N LEU A 60 0.92 -4.68 -7.89
CA LEU A 60 0.88 -3.56 -8.81
C LEU A 60 2.14 -3.58 -9.65
N LYS A 61 1.98 -3.61 -10.97
CA LYS A 61 3.08 -3.50 -11.92
C LYS A 61 3.03 -2.18 -12.66
N GLN A 62 4.16 -1.51 -12.69
CA GLN A 62 4.37 -0.27 -13.41
C GLN A 62 5.48 -0.44 -14.45
N LYS A 63 5.51 0.46 -15.44
CA LYS A 63 6.46 0.38 -16.56
C LYS A 63 7.93 0.45 -16.12
N GLN A 64 8.21 1.20 -15.06
CA GLN A 64 9.55 1.44 -14.54
C GLN A 64 9.48 1.78 -13.05
N LYS A 65 10.55 1.46 -12.31
CA LYS A 65 10.71 1.95 -10.94
C LYS A 65 10.68 3.48 -10.93
N ARG A 66 10.03 4.07 -9.94
CA ARG A 66 9.98 5.52 -9.76
C ARG A 66 10.28 5.90 -8.31
N GLU A 67 11.01 6.99 -8.17
CA GLU A 67 11.13 7.71 -6.91
C GLU A 67 9.94 8.67 -6.78
N HIS A 68 9.27 8.63 -5.64
CA HIS A 68 8.15 9.48 -5.30
C HIS A 68 8.45 10.16 -3.97
N LYS A 69 8.29 11.49 -3.94
CA LYS A 69 8.37 12.26 -2.70
C LYS A 69 6.98 12.28 -2.09
N ILE A 70 6.87 11.89 -0.82
CA ILE A 70 5.58 11.94 -0.14
C ILE A 70 5.40 13.36 0.38
N ASP A 71 4.57 14.16 -0.28
CA ASP A 71 4.33 15.54 0.17
C ASP A 71 3.66 15.60 1.55
N GLU A 72 2.85 14.59 1.90
CA GLU A 72 2.26 14.43 3.24
C GLU A 72 3.26 14.07 4.34
N VAL A 73 4.51 13.74 3.97
CA VAL A 73 5.58 13.45 4.92
C VAL A 73 6.82 14.27 4.56
N GLU A 74 6.94 15.42 5.20
CA GLU A 74 8.02 16.38 4.92
C GLU A 74 9.40 15.69 4.88
N GLY A 75 10.07 15.82 3.72
CA GLY A 75 11.42 15.31 3.51
C GLY A 75 11.53 13.80 3.25
N LYS A 76 10.45 13.03 3.22
CA LYS A 76 10.52 11.59 2.94
C LYS A 76 10.33 11.24 1.47
N ILE A 77 11.25 10.40 1.01
CA ILE A 77 11.29 9.90 -0.35
C ILE A 77 11.09 8.39 -0.30
N VAL A 78 10.19 7.88 -1.13
CA VAL A 78 9.95 6.46 -1.32
C VAL A 78 10.23 6.08 -2.77
N ILE A 79 10.88 4.93 -2.97
CA ILE A 79 11.02 4.30 -4.28
C ILE A 79 10.04 3.15 -4.35
N TYR A 80 9.24 3.19 -5.40
CA TYR A 80 8.40 2.09 -5.84
C TYR A 80 9.11 1.37 -6.98
N ASP A 81 9.30 0.06 -6.84
CA ASP A 81 9.91 -0.81 -7.85
C ASP A 81 8.93 -1.10 -9.00
N ALA A 82 9.38 -1.73 -10.08
CA ALA A 82 8.51 -2.03 -11.22
C ALA A 82 7.38 -3.02 -10.85
N GLU A 83 7.61 -3.85 -9.85
CA GLU A 83 6.62 -4.77 -9.28
C GLU A 83 6.56 -4.57 -7.76
N ILE A 84 5.37 -4.21 -7.29
CA ILE A 84 5.05 -4.04 -5.87
C ILE A 84 4.08 -5.15 -5.50
N THR A 85 4.33 -5.86 -4.41
CA THR A 85 3.42 -6.91 -3.93
C THR A 85 3.22 -6.79 -2.43
N GLY A 86 2.10 -7.28 -1.94
CA GLY A 86 1.82 -7.30 -0.51
C GLY A 86 0.51 -8.01 -0.18
N TYR A 87 0.22 -8.11 1.10
CA TYR A 87 -1.03 -8.63 1.62
C TYR A 87 -1.72 -7.50 2.36
N VAL A 88 -2.86 -7.06 1.83
CA VAL A 88 -3.67 -5.99 2.41
C VAL A 88 -4.65 -6.61 3.40
N GLU A 89 -4.72 -5.99 4.57
CA GLU A 89 -5.62 -6.29 5.66
C GLU A 89 -6.24 -4.96 6.16
N PRO A 90 -7.34 -5.01 6.93
CA PRO A 90 -7.89 -3.81 7.55
C PRO A 90 -6.82 -3.07 8.36
N LYS A 91 -6.58 -1.79 7.99
CA LYS A 91 -5.60 -0.87 8.56
C LYS A 91 -4.15 -1.38 8.49
N ARG A 92 -3.82 -2.34 7.62
CA ARG A 92 -2.48 -2.94 7.58
C ARG A 92 -2.11 -3.53 6.22
N ILE A 93 -0.83 -3.45 5.87
CA ILE A 93 -0.25 -4.17 4.74
C ILE A 93 0.92 -4.99 5.27
N LYS A 94 0.96 -6.29 4.99
CA LYS A 94 2.02 -7.22 5.40
C LYS A 94 2.79 -7.75 4.19
N LYS A 95 4.03 -8.20 4.44
CA LYS A 95 4.95 -8.74 3.42
C LYS A 95 5.02 -7.85 2.18
N LEU A 96 5.05 -6.54 2.40
CA LEU A 96 5.23 -5.56 1.35
C LEU A 96 6.59 -5.78 0.69
N THR A 97 6.62 -5.79 -0.64
CA THR A 97 7.83 -5.85 -1.45
C THR A 97 7.77 -4.77 -2.52
N GLY A 98 8.94 -4.37 -3.03
CA GLY A 98 9.01 -3.35 -4.08
C GLY A 98 8.79 -1.91 -3.57
N VAL A 99 8.82 -1.68 -2.25
CA VAL A 99 8.78 -0.33 -1.67
C VAL A 99 10.00 -0.10 -0.79
N LYS A 100 10.70 1.00 -1.02
CA LYS A 100 11.86 1.43 -0.22
C LYS A 100 11.65 2.86 0.25
N ALA A 101 11.96 3.16 1.50
CA ALA A 101 11.98 4.53 2.02
C ALA A 101 13.42 5.01 2.20
N LYS A 102 13.67 6.28 1.93
CA LYS A 102 14.93 6.95 2.23
C LYS A 102 14.92 7.42 3.68
N GLU A 103 15.90 6.96 4.45
CA GLU A 103 16.09 7.37 5.84
C GLU A 103 17.55 7.78 6.05
N LEU A 104 17.79 9.03 6.49
CA LEU A 104 19.12 9.54 6.86
C LEU A 104 20.27 9.11 5.92
N PHE A 105 20.08 9.10 4.59
CA PHE A 105 21.01 8.66 3.54
C PHE A 105 20.97 7.19 3.06
N ILE A 106 20.22 6.29 3.70
CA ILE A 106 20.13 4.87 3.32
C ILE A 106 18.73 4.54 2.79
N TRP A 107 18.67 3.68 1.77
CA TRP A 107 17.41 3.10 1.27
C TRP A 107 17.04 1.86 2.07
N ILE A 108 15.90 1.93 2.76
CA ILE A 108 15.42 0.85 3.62
C ILE A 108 14.19 0.22 3.00
N THR A 109 14.20 -1.10 2.83
CA THR A 109 13.03 -1.86 2.35
C THR A 109 11.93 -1.89 3.40
N LEU A 110 10.70 -1.66 2.96
CA LEU A 110 9.52 -1.70 3.82
C LEU A 110 8.86 -3.07 3.67
N SER A 111 8.59 -3.72 4.79
CA SER A 111 7.97 -5.06 4.84
C SER A 111 6.54 -5.03 5.38
N GLU A 112 6.18 -4.02 6.15
CA GLU A 112 4.85 -3.89 6.72
C GLU A 112 4.50 -2.42 6.93
N ILE A 113 3.24 -2.09 6.69
CA ILE A 113 2.63 -0.79 6.91
C ILE A 113 1.44 -1.02 7.83
N ARG A 114 1.28 -0.20 8.86
CA ARG A 114 0.14 -0.31 9.77
C ARG A 114 -0.39 1.07 10.10
N VAL A 115 -1.69 1.24 10.02
CA VAL A 115 -2.40 2.40 10.56
C VAL A 115 -2.76 2.08 12.00
N VAL A 116 -2.33 2.96 12.90
CA VAL A 116 -2.65 2.94 14.31
C VAL A 116 -3.58 4.12 14.55
N ASP A 117 -4.79 3.83 15.03
CA ASP A 117 -5.74 4.86 15.43
C ASP A 117 -5.18 5.61 16.64
N ASP A 118 -5.18 6.93 16.60
CA ASP A 118 -4.80 7.70 17.77
C ASP A 118 -6.00 7.76 18.72
N ASN A 119 -5.96 6.95 19.79
CA ASN A 119 -7.02 6.90 20.80
C ASN A 119 -7.34 8.27 21.43
N ASN A 120 -6.49 9.29 21.24
CA ASN A 120 -6.66 10.64 21.76
C ASN A 120 -7.26 11.61 20.71
N ARG A 121 -7.28 11.24 19.41
CA ARG A 121 -7.92 12.00 18.32
C ARG A 121 -8.57 11.04 17.32
N PRO A 122 -9.89 10.80 17.39
CA PRO A 122 -10.61 9.85 16.53
C PRO A 122 -10.61 10.23 15.03
N SER A 123 -10.15 11.44 14.69
CA SER A 123 -10.03 11.95 13.32
C SER A 123 -8.61 11.82 12.74
N THR A 124 -7.64 11.24 13.47
CA THR A 124 -6.23 11.25 13.07
C THR A 124 -5.60 9.86 13.23
N GLY A 125 -5.24 9.21 12.12
CA GLY A 125 -4.49 7.94 12.13
C GLY A 125 -2.99 8.18 12.05
N THR A 126 -2.19 7.38 12.77
CA THR A 126 -0.71 7.36 12.67
C THR A 126 -0.26 6.14 11.87
N ILE A 127 0.60 6.33 10.87
CA ILE A 127 1.15 5.20 10.09
C ILE A 127 2.47 4.74 10.69
N THR A 128 2.67 3.44 10.75
CA THR A 128 3.93 2.84 11.18
C THR A 128 4.45 1.94 10.07
N PHE A 129 5.71 2.14 9.70
CA PHE A 129 6.41 1.33 8.73
C PHE A 129 7.39 0.41 9.45
N LYS A 130 7.41 -0.87 9.09
CA LYS A 130 8.38 -1.84 9.62
C LYS A 130 9.30 -2.35 8.53
N THR A 131 10.55 -2.53 8.92
CA THR A 131 11.61 -3.10 8.11
C THR A 131 11.70 -4.61 8.36
N PRO A 132 12.10 -5.41 7.35
CA PRO A 132 12.10 -6.87 7.46
C PRO A 132 13.06 -7.40 8.55
N SER A 133 14.08 -6.63 8.93
CA SER A 133 15.06 -7.02 9.94
C SER A 133 14.58 -6.83 11.39
N GLY A 134 13.40 -6.25 11.63
CA GLY A 134 12.86 -6.02 12.97
C GLY A 134 13.62 -4.98 13.84
N LEU A 135 14.78 -4.52 13.38
CA LEU A 135 15.72 -3.64 14.07
C LEU A 135 15.27 -2.17 14.11
N SER A 136 14.34 -1.77 13.26
CA SER A 136 13.91 -0.37 13.13
C SER A 136 12.42 -0.28 12.86
N ARG A 137 11.67 0.21 13.85
CA ARG A 137 10.32 0.74 13.63
C ARG A 137 10.51 2.15 13.11
N ILE A 138 10.31 2.34 11.82
CA ILE A 138 10.24 3.69 11.29
C ILE A 138 8.82 4.19 11.60
N GLY A 139 8.69 4.77 12.80
CA GLY A 139 7.48 5.44 13.24
C GLY A 139 7.36 6.78 12.53
N ILE A 140 6.96 6.75 11.25
CA ILE A 140 6.65 7.98 10.52
C ILE A 140 5.27 8.43 10.97
N ARG A 141 5.20 9.39 11.89
CA ARG A 141 3.91 9.99 12.26
C ARG A 141 3.39 10.81 11.09
N VAL A 142 2.58 10.16 10.25
CA VAL A 142 1.79 10.84 9.23
C VAL A 142 0.38 10.93 9.76
N SER A 143 -0.12 12.16 9.86
CA SER A 143 -1.51 12.43 10.21
C SER A 143 -2.30 12.46 8.92
N PHE A 144 -3.27 11.57 8.76
CA PHE A 144 -4.21 11.62 7.65
C PHE A 144 -5.62 11.52 8.20
N GLU A 145 -6.54 12.24 7.58
CA GLU A 145 -7.96 12.12 7.86
C GLU A 145 -8.46 10.85 7.18
N VAL A 146 -8.67 9.79 7.97
CA VAL A 146 -9.51 8.69 7.50
C VAL A 146 -10.90 9.30 7.40
N LYS A 147 -11.43 9.49 6.18
CA LYS A 147 -12.86 9.78 6.02
C LYS A 147 -13.60 8.59 6.62
N GLY A 148 -13.97 8.70 7.88
CA GLY A 148 -14.84 7.74 8.53
C GLY A 148 -16.09 7.68 7.68
N VAL A 149 -16.47 6.47 7.25
CA VAL A 149 -17.83 6.23 6.81
C VAL A 149 -18.71 6.58 8.00
N THR A 150 -19.27 7.78 8.01
CA THR A 150 -20.28 8.18 8.95
C THR A 150 -21.52 7.36 8.63
N VAL A 151 -21.85 6.42 9.51
CA VAL A 151 -23.18 5.82 9.58
C VAL A 151 -24.18 6.90 10.02
N ALA A 152 -24.52 7.80 9.11
CA ALA A 152 -25.49 8.85 9.30
C ALA A 152 -26.15 9.22 7.96
N ASP A 153 -26.68 8.22 7.25
CA ASP A 153 -27.59 8.40 6.12
C ASP A 153 -28.56 7.20 6.02
N ILE A 154 -29.23 6.90 7.15
CA ILE A 154 -30.46 6.09 7.22
C ILE A 154 -31.48 6.87 8.04
#